data_AF-A0A941J0Z5-F1
#
_entry.id   AF-A0A941J0Z5-F1
#
_cell.length_a   1.000
_cell.length_b   1.000
_cell.length_c   1.000
_cell.angle_alpha   90.00
_cell.angle_beta   90.00
_cell.angle_gamma   90.00
#
_symmetry.space_group_name_H-M   'P 1'
#
loop_
_entity.id
_entity.type
_entity.pdbx_description
1 polymer ?
#
loop_
_entity_poly.entity_id
_entity_poly.type
_entity_poly.pdbx_seq_one_letter_code
_entity_poly.pdbx_strand_id
1 'polypeptide(L)'
;MSGGEPLLRPRLVTELAGLAKAAGARSYVLSGAFFATRPSIPAAIRAAIKAVDHFAVSMDPFHEPEVPRTAVLDLLDELLSEGTEVSVQTVAGPAEELTALLRDRYGDRVPVLVTPLIAEGRAAGRHRTAPPPADASVTPCALAAWPVVTASGAVTACCNEQVVAGAPVPHLRLGHIDTDDWPEIRRRTLARPMLRALRTFGPGYLAARWAVDPEPGDCATCRHLPAEDTKAAAELDAPFGTIAESVVAASVRDGGATAFARRYGVPKYAETVLGSGPAHGPDQ
;
A
#
# COMPACT_ATOMS: atom_id res chain seq x y z
N MET A 1 0.37 1.22 9.46
CA MET A 1 0.39 -0.02 10.25
C MET A 1 -0.69 -0.95 9.72
N SER A 2 -0.33 -2.18 9.38
CA SER A 2 -1.22 -3.16 8.71
C SER A 2 -0.75 -4.60 9.05
N GLY A 3 -1.07 -5.58 8.21
CA GLY A 3 -0.69 -6.98 8.32
C GLY A 3 -1.93 -7.87 8.23
N GLY A 4 -2.14 -8.68 9.27
CA GLY A 4 -3.43 -9.35 9.49
C GLY A 4 -4.43 -8.40 10.15
N GLU A 5 -4.33 -8.25 11.47
CA GLU A 5 -5.14 -7.30 12.24
C GLU A 5 -4.27 -6.61 13.30
N PRO A 6 -3.81 -5.36 13.06
CA PRO A 6 -2.92 -4.66 13.98
C PRO A 6 -3.56 -4.38 15.34
N LEU A 7 -4.88 -4.25 15.43
CA LEU A 7 -5.59 -3.98 16.69
C LEU A 7 -5.76 -5.21 17.59
N LEU A 8 -5.20 -6.37 17.22
CA LEU A 8 -4.88 -7.44 18.17
C LEU A 8 -3.70 -7.08 19.10
N ARG A 9 -2.94 -6.04 18.76
CA ARG A 9 -1.83 -5.48 19.56
C ARG A 9 -2.02 -3.97 19.73
N PRO A 10 -3.13 -3.50 20.36
CA PRO A 10 -3.47 -2.08 20.39
C PRO A 10 -2.43 -1.22 21.11
N ARG A 11 -1.77 -1.76 22.14
CA ARG A 11 -0.66 -1.06 22.84
C ARG A 11 0.53 -0.79 21.90
N LEU A 12 0.89 -1.77 21.08
CA LEU A 12 1.97 -1.62 20.11
C LEU A 12 1.60 -0.56 19.06
N VAL A 13 0.34 -0.51 18.62
CA VAL A 13 -0.13 0.55 17.70
C VAL A 13 0.03 1.93 18.35
N THR A 14 -0.38 2.09 19.61
CA THR A 14 -0.19 3.35 20.36
C THR A 14 1.28 3.74 20.48
N GLU A 15 2.14 2.78 20.84
CA GLU A 15 3.59 3.02 20.97
C GLU A 15 4.22 3.43 19.63
N LEU A 16 3.91 2.71 18.55
CA LEU A 16 4.41 3.02 17.21
C LEU A 16 3.91 4.37 16.69
N ALA A 17 2.65 4.73 16.96
CA ALA A 17 2.12 6.04 16.60
C ALA A 17 2.83 7.16 17.37
N GLY A 18 3.10 6.96 18.66
CA GLY A 18 3.88 7.89 19.48
C GLY A 18 5.31 8.08 18.95
N LEU A 19 5.98 6.99 18.56
CA LEU A 19 7.31 7.04 17.94
C LEU A 19 7.30 7.74 16.57
N ALA A 20 6.30 7.46 15.73
CA ALA A 20 6.14 8.13 14.44
C ALA A 20 5.98 9.65 14.63
N LYS A 21 5.09 10.07 15.54
CA LYS A 21 4.88 11.48 15.87
C LYS A 21 6.15 12.15 16.41
N ALA A 22 6.88 11.48 17.30
CA ALA A 22 8.14 12.00 17.83
C ALA A 22 9.21 12.17 16.73
N ALA A 23 9.15 11.37 15.67
CA ALA A 23 10.00 11.46 14.49
C ALA A 23 9.48 12.44 13.42
N GLY A 24 8.37 13.15 13.66
CA GLY A 24 7.75 14.04 12.67
C GLY A 24 7.05 13.31 11.52
N ALA A 25 6.72 12.03 11.69
CA ALA A 25 6.01 11.23 10.71
C ALA A 25 4.52 11.10 11.06
N ARG A 26 3.68 11.05 10.03
CA ARG A 26 2.26 10.70 10.16
C ARG A 26 2.08 9.19 10.22
N SER A 27 1.07 8.77 10.96
CA SER A 27 0.74 7.38 11.22
C SER A 27 -0.69 7.08 10.82
N TYR A 28 -0.89 5.93 10.20
CA TYR A 28 -2.23 5.40 9.95
C TYR A 28 -2.28 3.92 10.32
N VAL A 29 -3.46 3.42 10.66
CA VAL A 29 -3.71 1.99 10.88
C VAL A 29 -4.85 1.52 9.99
N LEU A 30 -4.68 0.35 9.35
CA LEU A 30 -5.72 -0.33 8.59
C LEU A 30 -6.23 -1.53 9.39
N SER A 31 -7.54 -1.64 9.58
CA SER A 31 -8.17 -2.71 10.35
C SER A 31 -9.36 -3.33 9.59
N GLY A 32 -9.64 -4.61 9.84
CA GLY A 32 -10.89 -5.25 9.44
C GLY A 32 -12.05 -4.96 10.40
N ALA A 33 -11.84 -4.10 11.40
CA ALA A 33 -12.83 -3.66 12.37
C ALA A 33 -13.55 -4.81 13.11
N PHE A 34 -12.84 -5.90 13.42
CA PHE A 34 -13.42 -7.09 14.10
C PHE A 34 -14.15 -6.79 15.42
N PHE A 35 -13.81 -5.67 16.06
CA PHE A 35 -14.41 -5.21 17.32
C PHE A 35 -15.71 -4.43 17.12
N ALA A 36 -16.09 -4.07 15.89
CA ALA A 36 -17.30 -3.31 15.59
C ALA A 36 -18.60 -4.05 15.95
N THR A 37 -18.55 -5.39 16.03
CA THR A 37 -19.69 -6.22 16.46
C THR A 37 -19.98 -6.12 17.96
N ARG A 38 -19.12 -5.45 18.74
CA ARG A 38 -19.29 -5.26 20.17
C ARG A 38 -20.18 -4.04 20.44
N PRO A 39 -20.88 -4.00 21.59
CA PRO A 39 -21.69 -2.83 21.96
C PRO A 39 -20.91 -1.51 22.12
N SER A 40 -19.58 -1.59 22.28
CA SER A 40 -18.70 -0.42 22.37
C SER A 40 -17.27 -0.79 21.99
N ILE A 41 -16.52 0.20 21.50
CA ILE A 41 -15.09 0.06 21.19
C ILE A 41 -14.32 -0.22 22.50
N PRO A 42 -13.57 -1.34 22.60
CA PRO A 42 -12.73 -1.62 23.76
C PRO A 42 -11.74 -0.48 24.05
N ALA A 43 -11.56 -0.12 25.31
CA ALA A 43 -10.77 1.05 25.72
C ALA A 43 -9.34 1.07 25.12
N ALA A 44 -8.67 -0.10 25.07
CA ALA A 44 -7.34 -0.21 24.48
C ALA A 44 -7.35 0.05 22.96
N ILE A 45 -8.38 -0.42 22.25
CA ILE A 45 -8.55 -0.17 20.81
C ILE A 45 -8.87 1.30 20.58
N ARG A 46 -9.76 1.90 21.38
CA ARG A 46 -10.06 3.33 21.30
C ARG A 46 -8.80 4.18 21.51
N ALA A 47 -7.96 3.82 22.48
CA ALA A 47 -6.68 4.50 22.69
C ALA A 47 -5.73 4.36 21.49
N ALA A 48 -5.69 3.20 20.84
CA ALA A 48 -4.90 2.99 19.63
C ALA A 48 -5.41 3.83 18.44
N ILE A 49 -6.73 3.90 18.24
CA ILE A 49 -7.35 4.73 17.20
C ILE A 49 -7.05 6.21 17.44
N LYS A 50 -7.13 6.69 18.69
CA LYS A 50 -6.82 8.09 19.03
C LYS A 50 -5.34 8.45 18.95
N ALA A 51 -4.46 7.45 18.96
CA ALA A 51 -3.02 7.67 18.91
C ALA A 51 -2.51 7.90 17.47
N VAL A 52 -3.23 7.40 16.46
CA VAL A 52 -2.87 7.56 15.06
C VAL A 52 -3.46 8.83 14.45
N ASP A 53 -2.83 9.33 13.40
CA ASP A 53 -3.34 10.49 12.65
C ASP A 53 -4.51 10.13 11.75
N HIS A 54 -4.64 8.85 11.35
CA HIS A 54 -5.70 8.39 10.46
C HIS A 54 -6.10 6.93 10.70
N PHE A 55 -7.41 6.64 10.71
CA PHE A 55 -7.94 5.29 10.87
C PHE A 55 -8.61 4.79 9.58
N ALA A 56 -8.07 3.72 8.99
CA ALA A 56 -8.63 3.10 7.79
C ALA A 56 -9.34 1.78 8.13
N VAL A 57 -10.50 1.55 7.51
CA VAL A 57 -11.23 0.28 7.64
C VAL A 57 -11.28 -0.44 6.30
N SER A 58 -10.96 -1.73 6.29
CA SER A 58 -11.16 -2.59 5.12
C SER A 58 -12.60 -3.10 5.13
N MET A 59 -13.40 -2.70 4.14
CA MET A 59 -14.78 -3.12 3.98
C MET A 59 -14.91 -3.92 2.69
N ASP A 60 -14.86 -5.24 2.83
CA ASP A 60 -14.95 -6.19 1.73
C ASP A 60 -16.07 -7.20 2.00
N PRO A 61 -16.75 -7.73 0.98
CA PRO A 61 -17.77 -8.77 1.13
C PRO A 61 -17.25 -10.01 1.84
N PHE A 62 -15.94 -10.24 1.81
CA PHE A 62 -15.29 -11.35 2.51
C PHE A 62 -15.17 -11.14 4.02
N HIS A 63 -15.38 -9.91 4.53
CA HIS A 63 -15.43 -9.59 5.96
C HIS A 63 -16.86 -9.61 6.51
N GLU A 64 -17.87 -9.42 5.66
CA GLU A 64 -19.27 -9.26 6.08
C GLU A 64 -19.86 -10.45 6.86
N PRO A 65 -19.47 -11.72 6.61
CA PRO A 65 -19.92 -12.83 7.44
C PRO A 65 -19.51 -12.71 8.91
N GLU A 66 -18.33 -12.14 9.19
CA GLU A 66 -17.78 -11.98 10.54
C GLU A 66 -18.07 -10.59 11.13
N VAL A 67 -18.07 -9.55 10.29
CA VAL A 67 -18.25 -8.14 10.66
C VAL A 67 -19.29 -7.52 9.73
N PRO A 68 -20.58 -7.53 10.12
CA PRO A 68 -21.65 -7.00 9.28
C PRO A 68 -21.39 -5.55 8.88
N ARG A 69 -21.70 -5.21 7.63
CA ARG A 69 -21.51 -3.87 7.08
C ARG A 69 -22.14 -2.78 7.95
N THR A 70 -23.32 -3.03 8.51
CA THR A 70 -24.02 -2.10 9.42
C THR A 70 -23.19 -1.77 10.65
N ALA A 71 -22.55 -2.76 11.27
CA ALA A 71 -21.69 -2.54 12.44
C ALA A 71 -20.48 -1.64 12.11
N VAL A 72 -19.92 -1.78 10.91
CA VAL A 72 -18.84 -0.90 10.46
C VAL A 72 -19.35 0.51 10.20
N LEU A 73 -20.55 0.68 9.63
CA LEU A 73 -21.13 2.00 9.42
C LEU A 73 -21.41 2.72 10.74
N ASP A 74 -21.94 2.00 11.74
CA ASP A 74 -22.17 2.56 13.08
C ASP A 74 -20.85 2.94 13.77
N LEU A 75 -19.79 2.15 13.58
CA LEU A 75 -18.44 2.51 14.02
C LEU A 75 -17.93 3.78 13.33
N LEU A 76 -18.14 3.94 12.02
CA LEU A 76 -17.72 5.14 11.29
C LEU A 76 -18.47 6.38 11.79
N ASP A 77 -19.78 6.28 12.04
CA ASP A 77 -20.57 7.35 12.66
C ASP A 77 -19.98 7.78 14.01
N GLU A 78 -19.68 6.81 14.88
CA GLU A 78 -19.10 7.07 16.20
C GLU A 78 -17.75 7.80 16.07
N LEU A 79 -16.84 7.27 15.24
CA LEU A 79 -15.50 7.85 15.05
C LEU A 79 -15.53 9.23 14.41
N LEU A 80 -16.40 9.45 13.42
CA LEU A 80 -16.61 10.75 12.79
C LEU A 80 -17.20 11.78 13.79
N SER A 81 -18.08 11.35 14.69
CA SER A 81 -18.64 12.21 15.74
C SER A 81 -17.59 12.64 16.77
N GLU A 82 -16.57 11.82 16.97
CA GLU A 82 -15.41 12.11 17.82
C GLU A 82 -14.33 12.96 17.12
N GLY A 83 -14.51 13.29 15.83
CA GLY A 83 -13.54 14.04 15.03
C GLY A 83 -12.33 13.21 14.58
N THR A 84 -12.46 11.89 14.51
CA THR A 84 -11.41 11.01 13.98
C THR A 84 -11.40 11.08 12.46
N GLU A 85 -10.23 11.28 11.86
CA GLU A 85 -10.03 11.16 10.42
C GLU A 85 -10.10 9.68 10.00
N VAL A 86 -11.05 9.35 9.13
CA VAL A 86 -11.34 7.98 8.72
C VAL A 86 -11.38 7.82 7.21
N SER A 87 -11.03 6.63 6.72
CA SER A 87 -11.22 6.24 5.32
C SER A 87 -11.63 4.77 5.20
N VAL A 88 -12.17 4.40 4.05
CA VAL A 88 -12.47 3.01 3.72
C VAL A 88 -11.54 2.49 2.63
N GLN A 89 -11.10 1.24 2.75
CA GLN A 89 -10.44 0.50 1.68
C GLN A 89 -11.31 -0.68 1.28
N THR A 90 -11.41 -0.97 -0.01
CA THR A 90 -12.21 -2.09 -0.53
C THR A 90 -11.63 -2.62 -1.84
N VAL A 91 -11.87 -3.90 -2.14
CA VAL A 91 -11.47 -4.50 -3.41
C VAL A 91 -12.51 -4.28 -4.52
N ALA A 92 -12.06 -4.32 -5.77
CA ALA A 92 -12.90 -4.21 -6.96
C ALA A 92 -13.98 -5.31 -7.01
N GLY A 93 -15.17 -4.94 -7.50
CA GLY A 93 -16.38 -5.78 -7.51
C GLY A 93 -17.52 -5.08 -6.77
N PRO A 94 -17.65 -5.24 -5.44
CA PRO A 94 -18.66 -4.60 -4.58
C PRO A 94 -18.49 -3.08 -4.44
N ALA A 95 -17.39 -2.53 -4.96
CA ALA A 95 -16.99 -1.15 -4.76
C ALA A 95 -18.03 -0.13 -5.25
N GLU A 96 -18.85 -0.45 -6.25
CA GLU A 96 -19.83 0.51 -6.77
C GLU A 96 -20.95 0.79 -5.76
N GLU A 97 -21.54 -0.27 -5.21
CA GLU A 97 -22.56 -0.16 -4.16
C GLU A 97 -22.00 0.50 -2.91
N LEU A 98 -20.81 0.07 -2.47
CA LEU A 98 -20.21 0.61 -1.25
C LEU A 98 -19.81 2.09 -1.41
N THR A 99 -19.18 2.48 -2.52
CA THR A 99 -18.80 3.89 -2.74
C THR A 99 -20.03 4.79 -2.87
N ALA A 100 -21.10 4.33 -3.51
CA ALA A 100 -22.37 5.07 -3.57
C ALA A 100 -23.01 5.22 -2.18
N LEU A 101 -23.06 4.15 -1.39
CA LEU A 101 -23.57 4.16 -0.01
C LEU A 101 -22.79 5.13 0.88
N LEU A 102 -21.46 5.07 0.84
CA LEU A 102 -20.61 5.94 1.66
C LEU A 102 -20.75 7.40 1.23
N ARG A 103 -20.86 7.68 -0.08
CA ARG A 103 -21.10 9.03 -0.58
C ARG A 103 -22.47 9.57 -0.16
N ASP A 104 -23.51 8.76 -0.21
CA ASP A 104 -24.86 9.16 0.22
C ASP A 104 -24.90 9.49 1.73
N ARG A 105 -24.29 8.63 2.56
CA ARG A 105 -24.29 8.80 4.02
C ARG A 105 -23.33 9.87 4.52
N TYR A 106 -22.15 10.00 3.90
CA TYR A 106 -21.04 10.81 4.44
C TYR A 106 -20.57 11.93 3.51
N GLY A 107 -21.07 12.02 2.28
CA GLY A 107 -20.51 12.90 1.26
C GLY A 107 -19.03 12.58 1.02
N ASP A 108 -18.20 13.62 0.97
CA ASP A 108 -16.75 13.51 0.78
C ASP A 108 -15.97 13.42 2.11
N ARG A 109 -16.64 13.14 3.24
CA ARG A 109 -15.96 13.06 4.56
C ARG A 109 -15.22 11.74 4.76
N VAL A 110 -15.58 10.70 4.02
CA VAL A 110 -14.97 9.37 4.12
C VAL A 110 -14.38 8.99 2.77
N PRO A 111 -13.08 9.25 2.54
CA PRO A 111 -12.41 8.82 1.32
C PRO A 111 -12.44 7.29 1.19
N VAL A 112 -12.52 6.82 -0.05
CA VAL A 112 -12.51 5.39 -0.38
C VAL A 112 -11.34 5.09 -1.33
N LEU A 113 -10.48 4.16 -0.95
CA LEU A 113 -9.50 3.57 -1.85
C LEU A 113 -10.04 2.23 -2.36
N VAL A 114 -10.24 2.14 -3.67
CA VAL A 114 -10.65 0.88 -4.33
C VAL A 114 -9.45 0.24 -5.02
N THR A 115 -9.07 -0.97 -4.62
CA THR A 115 -7.95 -1.71 -5.19
C THR A 115 -8.41 -2.92 -6.02
N PRO A 116 -7.72 -3.32 -7.09
CA PRO A 116 -8.05 -4.57 -7.79
C PRO A 116 -7.87 -5.78 -6.87
N LEU A 117 -8.72 -6.79 -7.01
CA LEU A 117 -8.47 -8.09 -6.40
C LEU A 117 -7.37 -8.80 -7.23
N ILE A 118 -6.17 -8.90 -6.66
CA ILE A 118 -5.04 -9.58 -7.31
C ILE A 118 -5.11 -11.07 -6.95
N ALA A 119 -4.93 -11.94 -7.95
CA ALA A 119 -4.96 -13.41 -7.78
C ALA A 119 -3.68 -13.95 -7.14
N GLU A 120 -3.41 -13.53 -5.91
CA GLU A 120 -2.22 -13.93 -5.16
C GLU A 120 -2.57 -14.34 -3.72
N GLY A 121 -1.68 -15.13 -3.09
CA GLY A 121 -1.89 -15.61 -1.71
C GLY A 121 -3.20 -16.37 -1.58
N ARG A 122 -4.04 -15.98 -0.60
CA ARG A 122 -5.37 -16.58 -0.38
C ARG A 122 -6.35 -16.34 -1.55
N ALA A 123 -6.05 -15.41 -2.45
CA ALA A 123 -6.89 -15.10 -3.61
C ALA A 123 -6.41 -15.77 -4.92
N ALA A 124 -5.35 -16.58 -4.90
CA ALA A 124 -4.77 -17.21 -6.10
C ALA A 124 -5.77 -18.03 -6.95
N GLY A 125 -6.84 -18.56 -6.33
CA GLY A 125 -7.90 -19.28 -7.03
C GLY A 125 -9.19 -18.49 -7.27
N ARG A 126 -9.27 -17.21 -6.87
CA ARG A 126 -10.52 -16.45 -6.83
C ARG A 126 -10.78 -15.56 -8.04
N HIS A 127 -9.76 -15.31 -8.87
CA HIS A 127 -9.89 -14.52 -10.08
C HIS A 127 -8.89 -14.99 -11.14
N ARG A 128 -9.26 -14.95 -12.42
CA ARG A 128 -8.28 -15.11 -13.51
C ARG A 128 -7.67 -13.74 -13.78
N THR A 129 -6.39 -13.56 -13.54
CA THR A 129 -5.68 -12.37 -14.02
C THR A 129 -5.78 -12.31 -15.53
N ALA A 130 -6.17 -11.16 -16.08
CA ALA A 130 -5.99 -10.93 -17.50
C ALA A 130 -4.49 -11.07 -17.82
N PRO A 131 -4.12 -11.67 -18.96
CA PRO A 131 -2.72 -11.67 -19.39
C PRO A 131 -2.22 -10.22 -19.45
N PRO A 132 -0.95 -9.97 -19.10
CA PRO A 132 -0.40 -8.64 -19.24
C PRO A 132 -0.57 -8.16 -20.69
N PRO A 133 -0.82 -6.86 -20.92
CA PRO A 133 -0.80 -6.33 -22.27
C PRO A 133 0.54 -6.72 -22.94
N ALA A 134 0.47 -7.07 -24.22
CA ALA A 134 1.62 -7.61 -24.96
C ALA A 134 2.76 -6.58 -25.18
N ASP A 135 2.57 -5.33 -24.77
CA ASP A 135 3.61 -4.32 -24.86
C ASP A 135 4.51 -4.32 -23.63
N ALA A 136 5.81 -4.13 -23.86
CA ALA A 136 6.78 -3.87 -22.81
C ALA A 136 6.58 -2.43 -22.29
N SER A 137 5.39 -2.14 -21.76
CA SER A 137 5.06 -0.82 -21.22
C SER A 137 5.91 -0.53 -20.00
N VAL A 138 6.38 0.71 -19.93
CA VAL A 138 7.07 1.24 -18.75
C VAL A 138 6.03 1.45 -17.65
N THR A 139 6.07 0.60 -16.64
CA THR A 139 5.10 0.57 -15.53
C THR A 139 5.82 0.70 -14.18
N PRO A 140 6.34 1.90 -13.82
CA PRO A 140 7.04 2.16 -12.57
C PRO A 140 6.35 1.56 -11.33
N CYS A 141 7.15 1.00 -10.42
CA CYS A 141 6.71 0.53 -9.11
C CYS A 141 7.17 1.49 -8.00
N ALA A 142 6.37 2.49 -7.68
CA ALA A 142 6.61 3.43 -6.58
C ALA A 142 6.60 2.74 -5.21
N LEU A 143 5.91 1.61 -5.07
CA LEU A 143 5.88 0.83 -3.83
C LEU A 143 7.27 0.25 -3.48
N ALA A 144 8.17 0.11 -4.46
CA ALA A 144 9.57 -0.25 -4.20
C ALA A 144 10.38 0.85 -3.49
N ALA A 145 9.79 2.02 -3.25
CA ALA A 145 10.35 3.06 -2.39
C ALA A 145 9.87 2.95 -0.93
N TRP A 146 8.97 2.01 -0.60
CA TRP A 146 8.30 1.94 0.69
C TRP A 146 8.76 0.67 1.44
N PRO A 147 9.75 0.77 2.34
CA PRO A 147 10.19 -0.37 3.13
C PRO A 147 9.05 -0.95 3.98
N VAL A 148 8.94 -2.27 3.97
CA VAL A 148 7.98 -3.02 4.79
C VAL A 148 8.76 -3.84 5.81
N VAL A 149 8.41 -3.68 7.08
CA VAL A 149 8.90 -4.54 8.17
C VAL A 149 7.91 -5.69 8.34
N THR A 150 8.37 -6.92 8.15
CA THR A 150 7.54 -8.13 8.32
C THR A 150 7.44 -8.51 9.80
N ALA A 151 6.52 -9.43 10.12
CA ALA A 151 6.39 -9.96 11.47
C ALA A 151 7.64 -10.70 11.98
N SER A 152 8.50 -11.18 11.07
CA SER A 152 9.77 -11.82 11.44
C SER A 152 10.90 -10.81 11.69
N GLY A 153 10.69 -9.52 11.41
CA GLY A 153 11.73 -8.50 11.49
C GLY A 153 12.53 -8.32 10.19
N ALA A 154 12.20 -9.06 9.12
CA ALA A 154 12.77 -8.79 7.81
C ALA A 154 12.29 -7.45 7.27
N VAL A 155 13.17 -6.74 6.56
CA VAL A 155 12.84 -5.49 5.88
C VAL A 155 12.88 -5.72 4.36
N THR A 156 11.79 -5.41 3.67
CA THR A 156 11.64 -5.64 2.22
C THR A 156 11.23 -4.36 1.49
N ALA A 157 11.52 -4.29 0.19
CA ALA A 157 11.09 -3.20 -0.69
C ALA A 157 9.79 -3.56 -1.45
N CYS A 158 8.88 -4.33 -0.85
CA CYS A 158 7.67 -4.77 -1.50
C CYS A 158 6.57 -5.11 -0.51
N CYS A 159 5.34 -4.65 -0.78
CA CYS A 159 4.15 -4.95 0.00
C CYS A 159 3.43 -6.22 -0.44
N ASN A 160 3.93 -6.93 -1.44
CA ASN A 160 3.31 -8.14 -1.96
C ASN A 160 3.28 -9.24 -0.88
N GLU A 161 2.11 -9.85 -0.67
CA GLU A 161 1.91 -10.85 0.39
C GLU A 161 2.89 -12.03 0.29
N GLN A 162 3.24 -12.49 -0.92
CA GLN A 162 4.18 -13.60 -1.08
C GLN A 162 5.60 -13.22 -0.66
N VAL A 163 5.96 -11.93 -0.79
CA VAL A 163 7.25 -11.39 -0.34
C VAL A 163 7.25 -11.15 1.17
N VAL A 164 6.14 -10.65 1.71
CA VAL A 164 6.00 -10.30 3.14
C VAL A 164 5.84 -11.54 4.02
N ALA A 165 5.03 -12.51 3.60
CA ALA A 165 4.79 -13.75 4.32
C ALA A 165 5.84 -14.84 3.99
N GLY A 166 6.52 -14.72 2.84
CA GLY A 166 7.50 -15.68 2.36
C GLY A 166 8.95 -15.18 2.47
N ALA A 167 9.83 -15.78 1.66
CA ALA A 167 11.21 -15.34 1.53
C ALA A 167 11.30 -14.25 0.45
N PRO A 168 11.78 -13.03 0.78
CA PRO A 168 11.95 -12.00 -0.22
C PRO A 168 13.02 -12.42 -1.23
N VAL A 169 12.74 -12.21 -2.52
CA VAL A 169 13.73 -12.39 -3.57
C VAL A 169 14.91 -11.44 -3.35
N PRO A 170 16.15 -11.80 -3.75
CA PRO A 170 17.35 -11.10 -3.29
C PRO A 170 17.36 -9.59 -3.56
N HIS A 171 16.73 -9.16 -4.66
CA HIS A 171 16.67 -7.75 -5.02
C HIS A 171 15.62 -6.93 -4.23
N LEU A 172 14.63 -7.58 -3.63
CA LEU A 172 13.62 -6.94 -2.76
C LEU A 172 14.00 -6.99 -1.28
N ARG A 173 15.03 -7.76 -0.90
CA ARG A 173 15.51 -7.81 0.47
C ARG A 173 16.32 -6.56 0.81
N LEU A 174 15.90 -5.84 1.84
CA LEU A 174 16.61 -4.66 2.35
C LEU A 174 17.44 -4.98 3.58
N GLY A 175 17.02 -5.90 4.46
CA GLY A 175 17.78 -6.25 5.66
C GLY A 175 16.94 -6.92 6.73
N HIS A 176 17.38 -6.81 7.98
CA HIS A 176 16.69 -7.29 9.17
C HIS A 176 16.83 -6.29 10.33
N ILE A 177 15.76 -6.05 11.10
CA ILE A 177 15.76 -5.07 12.19
C ILE A 177 16.76 -5.39 13.32
N ASP A 178 17.12 -6.66 13.49
CA ASP A 178 18.10 -7.10 14.50
C ASP A 178 19.56 -6.80 14.10
N THR A 179 19.84 -6.64 12.81
CA THR A 179 21.23 -6.55 12.30
C THR A 179 21.52 -5.29 11.52
N ASP A 180 20.51 -4.65 10.95
CA ASP A 180 20.65 -3.48 10.10
C ASP A 180 19.95 -2.28 10.74
N ASP A 181 20.64 -1.14 10.75
CA ASP A 181 20.07 0.12 11.21
C ASP A 181 19.29 0.85 10.10
N TRP A 182 18.54 1.87 10.49
CA TRP A 182 17.76 2.66 9.54
C TRP A 182 18.61 3.35 8.45
N PRO A 183 19.77 3.98 8.75
CA PRO A 183 20.66 4.52 7.73
C PRO A 183 21.02 3.51 6.62
N GLU A 184 21.36 2.28 6.99
CA GLU A 184 21.73 1.25 6.03
C GLU A 184 20.52 0.76 5.22
N ILE A 185 19.37 0.55 5.87
CA ILE A 185 18.11 0.23 5.17
C ILE A 185 17.78 1.34 4.15
N ARG A 186 17.82 2.61 4.58
CA ARG A 186 17.55 3.76 3.71
C ARG A 186 18.52 3.81 2.53
N ARG A 187 19.82 3.59 2.77
CA ARG A 187 20.84 3.54 1.71
C ARG A 187 20.50 2.46 0.69
N ARG A 188 20.18 1.24 1.13
CA ARG A 188 19.80 0.13 0.24
C ARG A 188 18.53 0.44 -0.54
N THR A 189 17.51 1.00 0.11
CA THR A 189 16.27 1.40 -0.56
C THR A 189 16.52 2.41 -1.67
N LEU A 190 17.31 3.46 -1.40
CA LEU A 190 17.50 4.56 -2.34
C LEU A 190 18.53 4.26 -3.43
N ALA A 191 19.66 3.63 -3.08
CA ALA A 191 20.82 3.54 -3.96
C ALA A 191 20.89 2.25 -4.77
N ARG A 192 20.19 1.18 -4.36
CA ARG A 192 20.32 -0.12 -5.05
C ARG A 192 19.83 -0.03 -6.50
N PRO A 193 20.67 -0.36 -7.50
CA PRO A 193 20.32 -0.21 -8.92
C PRO A 193 19.03 -0.93 -9.30
N MET A 194 18.82 -2.16 -8.84
CA MET A 194 17.61 -2.91 -9.16
C MET A 194 16.34 -2.21 -8.63
N LEU A 195 16.37 -1.64 -7.43
CA LEU A 195 15.22 -0.92 -6.88
C LEU A 195 14.97 0.41 -7.62
N ARG A 196 16.04 1.10 -8.03
CA ARG A 196 15.94 2.30 -8.87
C ARG A 196 15.33 1.95 -10.23
N ALA A 197 15.80 0.89 -10.89
CA ALA A 197 15.28 0.44 -12.17
C ALA A 197 13.80 0.01 -12.07
N LEU A 198 13.39 -0.67 -10.99
CA LEU A 198 11.97 -1.01 -10.75
C LEU A 198 11.09 0.25 -10.56
N ARG A 199 11.61 1.28 -9.89
CA ARG A 199 10.92 2.57 -9.71
C ARG A 199 10.89 3.42 -10.97
N THR A 200 11.77 3.19 -11.93
CA THR A 200 11.86 3.98 -13.17
C THR A 200 11.17 3.30 -14.34
N PHE A 201 11.36 1.99 -14.50
CA PHE A 201 10.91 1.27 -15.69
C PHE A 201 9.79 0.26 -15.41
N GLY A 202 9.78 -0.29 -14.19
CA GLY A 202 8.86 -1.37 -13.83
C GLY A 202 9.33 -2.75 -14.28
N PRO A 203 8.72 -3.81 -13.73
CA PRO A 203 9.17 -5.18 -13.93
C PRO A 203 8.94 -5.71 -15.35
N GLY A 204 7.83 -5.34 -16.02
CA GLY A 204 7.53 -5.78 -17.38
C GLY A 204 8.56 -5.29 -18.40
N TYR A 205 8.94 -4.02 -18.32
CA TYR A 205 10.00 -3.45 -19.15
C TYR A 205 11.34 -4.17 -18.95
N LEU A 206 11.74 -4.39 -17.69
CA LEU A 206 13.02 -5.06 -17.39
C LEU A 206 13.03 -6.51 -17.85
N ALA A 207 11.91 -7.22 -17.71
CA ALA A 207 11.78 -8.59 -18.20
C ALA A 207 11.99 -8.66 -19.72
N ALA A 208 11.28 -7.81 -20.48
CA ALA A 208 11.44 -7.72 -21.92
C ALA A 208 12.88 -7.35 -22.33
N ARG A 209 13.47 -6.36 -21.65
CA ARG A 209 14.82 -5.87 -21.92
C ARG A 209 15.91 -6.92 -21.69
N TRP A 210 15.69 -7.83 -20.73
CA TRP A 210 16.62 -8.88 -20.33
C TRP A 210 16.25 -10.26 -20.87
N ALA A 211 15.27 -10.36 -21.75
CA ALA A 211 14.76 -11.62 -22.31
C ALA A 211 14.36 -12.64 -21.22
N VAL A 212 13.67 -12.15 -20.18
CA VAL A 212 13.02 -12.97 -19.15
C VAL A 212 11.55 -13.08 -19.51
N ASP A 213 11.02 -14.30 -19.51
CA ASP A 213 9.60 -14.53 -19.77
C ASP A 213 8.75 -13.85 -18.68
N PRO A 214 7.79 -12.98 -19.06
CA PRO A 214 6.96 -12.30 -18.08
C PRO A 214 5.94 -13.26 -17.47
N GLU A 215 5.66 -13.06 -16.19
CA GLU A 215 4.59 -13.77 -15.49
C GLU A 215 3.30 -12.93 -15.50
N PRO A 216 2.13 -13.53 -15.25
CA PRO A 216 0.88 -12.79 -15.14
C PRO A 216 0.93 -11.72 -14.03
N GLY A 217 1.13 -10.46 -14.44
CA GLY A 217 1.12 -9.27 -13.59
C GLY A 217 2.50 -8.76 -13.16
N ASP A 218 2.56 -7.46 -12.84
CA ASP A 218 3.80 -6.76 -12.46
C ASP A 218 4.51 -7.42 -11.26
N CYS A 219 3.77 -7.78 -10.21
CA CYS A 219 4.33 -8.37 -8.99
C CYS A 219 4.94 -9.76 -9.25
N ALA A 220 4.23 -10.61 -10.00
CA ALA A 220 4.72 -11.94 -10.36
C ALA A 220 5.96 -11.83 -11.25
N THR A 221 5.94 -10.95 -12.26
CA THR A 221 7.10 -10.71 -13.13
C THR A 221 8.30 -10.23 -12.31
N CYS A 222 8.11 -9.25 -11.42
CA CYS A 222 9.16 -8.71 -10.55
C CYS A 222 9.86 -9.82 -9.75
N ARG A 223 9.09 -10.73 -9.13
CA ARG A 223 9.66 -11.83 -8.33
C ARG A 223 10.50 -12.80 -9.15
N HIS A 224 10.26 -12.93 -10.46
CA HIS A 224 11.04 -13.80 -11.34
C HIS A 224 12.22 -13.09 -12.00
N LEU A 225 12.36 -11.77 -11.82
CA LEU A 225 13.54 -11.06 -12.31
C LEU A 225 14.79 -11.51 -11.55
N PRO A 226 15.89 -11.80 -12.26
CA PRO A 226 17.16 -12.09 -11.64
C PRO A 226 17.69 -10.84 -10.90
N ALA A 227 18.45 -11.05 -9.83
CA ALA A 227 19.04 -9.96 -9.05
C ALA A 227 20.29 -9.39 -9.76
N GLU A 228 20.07 -8.65 -10.84
CA GLU A 228 21.11 -8.20 -11.78
C GLU A 228 21.41 -6.70 -11.61
N ASP A 229 21.98 -6.32 -10.45
CA ASP A 229 22.29 -4.92 -10.16
C ASP A 229 23.22 -4.27 -11.21
N THR A 230 24.08 -5.05 -11.87
CA THR A 230 24.95 -4.54 -12.96
C THR A 230 24.14 -4.18 -14.22
N LYS A 231 23.19 -5.03 -14.63
CA LYS A 231 22.32 -4.72 -15.78
C LYS A 231 21.40 -3.55 -15.46
N ALA A 232 20.84 -3.51 -14.25
CA ALA A 232 20.00 -2.40 -13.80
C ALA A 232 20.77 -1.06 -13.78
N ALA A 233 22.02 -1.07 -13.31
CA ALA A 233 22.87 0.12 -13.34
C ALA A 233 23.13 0.59 -14.78
N ALA A 234 23.48 -0.33 -15.69
CA ALA A 234 23.72 0.01 -17.09
C ALA A 234 22.49 0.64 -17.79
N GLU A 235 21.27 0.17 -17.49
CA GLU A 235 20.05 0.78 -18.02
C GLU A 235 19.79 2.19 -17.44
N LEU A 236 20.09 2.40 -16.17
CA LEU A 236 19.93 3.71 -15.51
C LEU A 236 20.97 4.74 -15.97
N ASP A 237 22.21 4.31 -16.17
CA ASP A 237 23.34 5.16 -16.56
C ASP A 237 23.33 5.50 -18.07
N ALA A 238 22.49 4.83 -18.85
CA ALA A 238 22.24 5.21 -20.24
C ALA A 238 21.59 6.62 -20.30
N PRO A 239 21.84 7.42 -21.35
CA PRO A 239 21.28 8.78 -21.46
C PRO A 239 19.75 8.86 -21.27
N PHE A 240 19.03 7.88 -21.82
CA PHE A 240 17.58 7.79 -21.61
C PHE A 240 17.21 7.43 -20.17
N GLY A 241 17.97 6.55 -19.51
CA GLY A 241 17.68 6.10 -18.16
C GLY A 241 17.76 7.20 -17.11
N THR A 242 18.77 8.07 -17.21
CA THR A 242 18.93 9.21 -16.28
C THR A 242 17.77 10.21 -16.42
N ILE A 243 17.33 10.49 -17.66
CA ILE A 243 16.18 11.34 -17.93
C ILE A 243 14.90 10.69 -17.42
N ALA A 244 14.70 9.40 -17.73
CA ALA A 244 13.52 8.64 -17.32
C ALA A 244 13.38 8.60 -15.79
N GLU A 245 14.46 8.34 -15.05
CA GLU A 245 14.43 8.32 -13.59
C GLU A 245 14.01 9.68 -13.02
N SER A 246 14.55 10.77 -13.57
CA SER A 246 14.21 12.12 -13.13
C SER A 246 12.75 12.48 -13.40
N VAL A 247 12.23 12.15 -14.60
CA VAL A 247 10.85 12.42 -15.01
C VAL A 247 9.85 11.58 -14.22
N VAL A 248 10.12 10.28 -14.06
CA VAL A 248 9.25 9.38 -13.29
C VAL A 248 9.24 9.79 -11.81
N ALA A 249 10.39 10.12 -11.23
CA ALA A 249 10.45 10.59 -9.85
C ALA A 249 9.68 11.89 -9.65
N ALA A 250 9.71 12.82 -10.60
CA ALA A 250 8.89 14.04 -10.57
C ALA A 250 7.40 13.70 -10.68
N SER A 251 7.02 12.89 -11.67
CA SER A 251 5.61 12.50 -11.89
C SER A 251 4.98 11.81 -10.67
N VAL A 252 5.74 10.95 -9.98
CA VAL A 252 5.26 10.29 -8.75
C VAL A 252 5.09 11.30 -7.60
N ARG A 253 6.00 12.27 -7.45
CA ARG A 253 5.87 13.31 -6.42
C ARG A 253 4.68 14.24 -6.69
N ASP A 254 4.50 14.64 -7.94
CA ASP A 254 3.51 15.65 -8.32
C ASP A 254 2.10 15.07 -8.49
N GLY A 255 1.97 13.76 -8.70
CA GLY A 255 0.70 13.09 -8.99
C GLY A 255 -0.27 12.98 -7.81
N GLY A 256 0.22 13.07 -6.57
CA GLY A 256 -0.60 13.01 -5.36
C GLY A 256 -1.46 11.74 -5.21
N ALA A 257 -2.51 11.83 -4.39
CA ALA A 257 -3.36 10.70 -4.03
C ALA A 257 -4.14 10.13 -5.22
N THR A 258 -4.69 11.00 -6.08
CA THR A 258 -5.45 10.57 -7.26
C THR A 258 -4.56 9.79 -8.25
N ALA A 259 -3.34 10.26 -8.55
CA ALA A 259 -2.45 9.51 -9.45
C ALA A 259 -2.04 8.16 -8.85
N PHE A 260 -1.80 8.12 -7.54
CA PHE A 260 -1.57 6.87 -6.82
C PHE A 260 -2.76 5.91 -6.98
N ALA A 261 -3.99 6.39 -6.76
CA ALA A 261 -5.20 5.58 -6.89
C ALA A 261 -5.48 5.14 -8.34
N ARG A 262 -5.15 5.96 -9.35
CA ARG A 262 -5.22 5.54 -10.77
C ARG A 262 -4.24 4.42 -11.08
N ARG A 263 -3.04 4.45 -10.49
CA ARG A 263 -1.97 3.47 -10.77
C ARG A 263 -2.14 2.15 -10.01
N TYR A 264 -2.41 2.23 -8.71
CA TYR A 264 -2.44 1.07 -7.81
C TYR A 264 -3.86 0.65 -7.40
N GLY A 265 -4.84 1.53 -7.63
CA GLY A 265 -6.25 1.25 -7.44
C GLY A 265 -6.97 0.90 -8.73
N VAL A 266 -8.29 1.06 -8.72
CA VAL A 266 -9.14 0.96 -9.91
C VAL A 266 -9.36 2.37 -10.47
N PRO A 267 -8.94 2.68 -11.72
CA PRO A 267 -8.94 4.04 -12.25
C PRO A 267 -10.29 4.78 -12.15
N LYS A 268 -11.42 4.08 -12.34
CA LYS A 268 -12.76 4.69 -12.26
C LYS A 268 -13.12 5.26 -10.88
N TYR A 269 -12.43 4.83 -9.83
CA TYR A 269 -12.63 5.31 -8.46
C TYR A 269 -11.49 6.20 -7.98
N ALA A 270 -10.58 6.65 -8.85
CA ALA A 270 -9.40 7.34 -8.38
C ALA A 270 -9.69 8.65 -7.62
N GLU A 271 -10.78 9.34 -7.93
CA GLU A 271 -11.16 10.57 -7.22
C GLU A 271 -11.82 10.30 -5.87
N THR A 272 -12.22 9.07 -5.56
CA THR A 272 -12.86 8.77 -4.26
C THR A 272 -11.87 8.83 -3.09
N VAL A 273 -10.56 8.91 -3.36
CA VAL A 273 -9.53 9.11 -2.34
C VAL A 273 -9.40 10.57 -1.89
N LEU A 274 -10.05 11.51 -2.58
CA LEU A 274 -10.07 12.91 -2.19
C LEU A 274 -11.15 13.10 -1.13
N GLY A 275 -10.72 13.41 0.09
CA GLY A 275 -11.61 13.85 1.16
C GLY A 275 -11.84 15.36 1.12
N SER A 276 -12.92 15.79 1.75
CA SER A 276 -13.22 17.22 2.01
C SER A 276 -12.50 17.79 3.24
N GLY A 277 -11.61 17.01 3.88
CA GLY A 277 -10.79 17.43 5.01
C GLY A 277 -9.72 18.48 4.64
N PRO A 278 -9.25 19.27 5.61
CA PRO A 278 -8.40 20.43 5.34
C PRO A 278 -7.13 20.00 4.60
N ALA A 279 -6.93 20.58 3.42
CA ALA A 279 -5.68 20.46 2.68
C ALA A 279 -4.54 20.98 3.54
N HIS A 280 -3.85 20.08 4.24
CA HIS A 280 -2.57 20.40 4.85
C HIS A 280 -1.59 20.43 3.67
N GLY A 281 -1.39 21.65 3.15
CA GLY A 281 -0.43 21.92 2.09
C GLY A 281 0.97 21.44 2.47
N PRO A 282 1.89 21.36 1.50
CA PRO A 282 3.20 20.74 1.67
C PRO A 282 4.18 21.44 2.63
N ASP A 283 3.74 22.46 3.39
CA ASP A 283 4.58 23.21 4.33
C ASP A 283 3.95 23.27 5.73
N GLN A 284 4.09 22.20 6.53
CA GLN A 284 4.18 22.25 8.00
C GLN A 284 5.09 21.11 8.50
#